data_AF-A0A7C9ASV8-F1
#
_entry.id   AF-A0A7C9ASV8-F1
#
_cell.length_a   1.000
_cell.length_b   1.000
_cell.length_c   1.000
_cell.angle_alpha   90.00
_cell.angle_beta   90.00
_cell.angle_gamma   90.00
#
_symmetry.space_group_name_H-M   'P 1'
#
loop_
_entity.id
_entity.type
_entity.pdbx_description
1 polymer ?
#
loop_
_entity_poly.entity_id
_entity_poly.type
_entity_poly.pdbx_seq_one_letter_code
_entity_poly.pdbx_strand_id
1 'polypeptide(L)'
;TVQNDMKLWPFKVIPGPVIDGGHKPMIVVTYKGQEKQFAAEEISSMLLQKMKAIAEAFMGTEVKNAVITVPAYFTDSQRSATKDAGVIAGLNVLRIINEPTA
;
A
#
# COMPACT_ATOMS: atom_id res chain seq x y z
N THR A 1 -6.72 -7.48 15.29
CA THR A 1 -5.54 -6.63 15.58
C THR A 1 -4.37 -7.25 14.86
N VAL A 2 -3.41 -6.45 14.40
CA VAL A 2 -2.27 -6.95 13.60
C VAL A 2 -1.57 -8.15 14.28
N GLN A 3 -1.43 -8.13 15.61
CA GLN A 3 -0.85 -9.22 16.41
C GLN A 3 -1.60 -10.56 16.31
N ASN A 4 -2.93 -10.54 16.15
CA ASN A 4 -3.71 -11.76 15.95
C ASN A 4 -3.63 -12.24 14.51
N ASP A 5 -3.67 -11.31 13.55
CA ASP A 5 -3.65 -11.64 12.13
C ASP A 5 -2.29 -12.25 11.71
N MET A 6 -1.19 -11.77 12.32
CA MET A 6 0.16 -12.32 12.17
C MET A 6 0.29 -13.81 12.49
N LYS A 7 -0.59 -14.37 13.33
CA LYS A 7 -0.56 -15.81 13.67
C LYS A 7 -1.07 -16.69 12.54
N LEU A 8 -1.83 -16.11 11.60
CA LEU A 8 -2.47 -16.82 10.50
C LEU A 8 -1.69 -16.65 9.19
N TRP A 9 -0.77 -15.70 9.12
CA TRP A 9 -0.03 -15.40 7.90
C TRP A 9 1.20 -16.29 7.72
N PRO A 10 1.47 -16.75 6.49
CA PRO A 10 2.67 -17.56 6.21
C PRO A 10 3.95 -16.71 6.09
N PHE A 11 3.86 -15.39 6.21
CA PHE A 11 4.99 -14.46 6.08
C PHE A 11 5.32 -13.80 7.43
N LYS A 12 6.59 -13.44 7.59
CA LYS A 12 7.10 -12.83 8.82
C LYS A 12 6.82 -11.33 8.83
N VAL A 13 6.36 -10.81 9.96
CA VAL A 13 6.21 -9.37 10.21
C VAL A 13 7.05 -9.01 11.42
N ILE A 14 7.85 -7.96 11.33
CA ILE A 14 8.71 -7.46 12.40
C ILE A 14 8.37 -6.01 12.74
N PRO A 15 8.69 -5.53 13.97
CA PRO A 15 8.60 -4.12 14.30
C PRO A 15 9.63 -3.31 13.49
N GLY A 16 9.19 -2.24 12.86
CA GLY A 16 10.01 -1.25 12.17
C GLY A 16 10.15 0.07 12.95
N PRO A 17 10.46 1.18 12.25
CA PRO A 17 10.63 2.49 12.86
C PRO A 17 9.41 2.92 13.68
N VAL A 18 9.66 3.71 14.73
CA VAL A 18 8.59 4.34 15.51
C VAL A 18 7.99 5.48 14.71
N ILE A 19 6.68 5.42 14.48
CA ILE A 19 5.88 6.48 13.87
C ILE A 19 4.64 6.67 14.76
N ASP A 20 4.28 7.91 15.06
CA ASP A 20 3.09 8.28 15.84
C ASP A 20 2.94 7.51 17.17
N GLY A 21 4.07 7.24 17.84
CA GLY A 21 4.10 6.57 19.14
C GLY A 21 4.00 5.03 19.09
N GLY A 22 4.04 4.42 17.91
CA GLY A 22 4.04 2.96 17.73
C GLY A 22 5.05 2.47 16.69
N HIS A 23 5.41 1.20 16.73
CA HIS A 23 6.25 0.60 15.68
C HIS A 23 5.43 0.36 14.41
N LYS A 24 5.94 0.85 13.27
CA LYS A 24 5.39 0.51 11.96
C LYS A 24 5.69 -0.97 11.65
N PRO A 25 4.70 -1.81 11.33
CA PRO A 25 4.95 -3.19 10.98
C PRO A 25 5.66 -3.29 9.63
N MET A 26 6.70 -4.13 9.54
CA MET A 26 7.46 -4.39 8.33
C MET A 26 7.32 -5.86 7.93
N ILE A 27 6.93 -6.11 6.70
CA ILE A 27 6.83 -7.46 6.11
C ILE A 27 8.21 -7.88 5.64
N VAL A 28 8.64 -9.07 6.05
CA VAL A 28 9.95 -9.64 5.70
C VAL A 28 9.77 -10.73 4.66
N VAL A 29 10.48 -10.61 3.54
CA VAL A 29 10.48 -11.60 2.46
C VAL A 29 11.89 -11.87 1.97
N THR A 30 12.14 -13.10 1.52
CA THR A 30 13.39 -13.43 0.80
C THR A 30 13.19 -13.18 -0.69
N TYR A 31 13.92 -12.23 -1.23
CA TYR A 31 13.90 -11.90 -2.65
C TYR A 31 15.30 -12.02 -3.25
N LYS A 32 15.46 -12.88 -4.27
CA LYS A 32 16.76 -13.15 -4.91
C LYS A 32 17.86 -13.55 -3.92
N GLY A 33 17.51 -14.38 -2.93
CA GLY A 33 18.45 -14.87 -1.90
C GLY A 33 18.80 -13.86 -0.81
N GLN A 34 18.20 -12.66 -0.82
CA GLN A 34 18.42 -11.64 0.22
C GLN A 34 17.12 -11.37 0.98
N GLU A 35 17.23 -11.20 2.29
CA GLU A 35 16.12 -10.73 3.11
C GLU A 35 15.84 -9.25 2.82
N LYS A 36 14.58 -8.93 2.53
CA LYS A 36 14.10 -7.57 2.32
C LYS A 36 12.92 -7.29 3.23
N GLN A 37 12.82 -6.04 3.66
CA GLN A 37 11.77 -5.54 4.52
C GLN A 37 10.97 -4.51 3.76
N PHE A 38 9.64 -4.62 3.82
CA PHE A 38 8.72 -3.73 3.15
C PHE A 38 7.65 -3.23 4.11
N ALA A 39 7.34 -1.94 4.03
CA ALA A 39 6.15 -1.39 4.64
C ALA A 39 4.90 -1.81 3.84
N ALA A 40 3.73 -1.76 4.47
CA ALA A 40 2.48 -2.17 3.83
C ALA A 40 2.12 -1.33 2.60
N GLU A 41 2.42 -0.02 2.64
CA GLU A 41 2.24 0.89 1.52
C GLU A 41 3.20 0.61 0.36
N GLU A 42 4.42 0.10 0.61
CA GLU A 42 5.35 -0.26 -0.46
C GLU A 42 4.84 -1.47 -1.22
N ILE A 43 4.31 -2.48 -0.53
CA ILE A 43 3.64 -3.63 -1.17
C ILE A 43 2.40 -3.17 -1.96
N SER A 44 1.58 -2.31 -1.35
CA SER A 44 0.39 -1.76 -2.01
C SER A 44 0.78 -0.94 -3.25
N SER A 45 1.91 -0.24 -3.23
CA SER A 45 2.41 0.51 -4.38
C SER A 45 2.76 -0.40 -5.56
N MET A 46 3.31 -1.59 -5.31
CA MET A 46 3.59 -2.58 -6.36
C MET A 46 2.30 -3.05 -7.05
N LEU A 47 1.22 -3.22 -6.28
CA LEU A 47 -0.11 -3.52 -6.85
C LEU A 47 -0.63 -2.35 -7.69
N LEU A 48 -0.54 -1.13 -7.18
CA LEU A 48 -0.98 0.07 -7.90
C LEU A 48 -0.17 0.32 -9.18
N GLN A 49 1.15 0.05 -9.17
CA GLN A 49 1.99 0.08 -10.37
C GLN A 49 1.51 -0.92 -11.41
N LYS A 50 1.11 -2.13 -10.99
CA LYS A 50 0.54 -3.13 -11.91
C LYS A 50 -0.79 -2.66 -12.50
N MET A 51 -1.67 -2.07 -11.69
CA MET A 51 -2.95 -1.52 -12.17
C MET A 51 -2.74 -0.35 -13.13
N LYS A 52 -1.79 0.55 -12.83
CA LYS A 52 -1.36 1.63 -13.73
C LYS A 52 -0.91 1.07 -15.07
N ALA A 53 -0.01 0.07 -15.07
CA ALA A 53 0.50 -0.53 -16.31
C ALA A 53 -0.60 -1.19 -17.16
N ILE A 54 -1.62 -1.81 -16.51
CA ILE A 54 -2.79 -2.35 -17.22
C ILE A 54 -3.58 -1.22 -17.90
N ALA A 55 -3.84 -0.13 -17.18
CA ALA A 55 -4.54 1.02 -17.72
C ALA A 55 -3.76 1.69 -18.87
N GLU A 56 -2.45 1.87 -18.72
CA GLU A 56 -1.57 2.43 -19.76
C GLU A 56 -1.54 1.54 -21.01
N ALA A 57 -1.46 0.23 -20.85
CA ALA A 57 -1.51 -0.71 -21.98
C ALA A 57 -2.86 -0.63 -22.73
N PHE A 58 -3.96 -0.41 -22.01
CA PHE A 58 -5.28 -0.22 -22.61
C PHE A 58 -5.44 1.14 -23.30
N MET A 59 -4.93 2.21 -22.70
CA MET A 59 -5.07 3.58 -23.21
C MET A 59 -4.02 3.95 -24.26
N GLY A 60 -2.91 3.22 -24.34
CA GLY A 60 -1.76 3.53 -25.20
C GLY A 60 -0.98 4.79 -24.79
N THR A 61 -1.25 5.33 -23.60
CA THR A 61 -0.64 6.57 -23.10
C THR A 61 -0.36 6.47 -21.59
N GLU A 62 0.50 7.35 -21.08
CA GLU A 62 0.90 7.38 -19.67
C GLU A 62 -0.25 7.83 -18.76
N VAL A 63 -0.49 7.09 -17.67
CA VAL A 63 -1.52 7.41 -16.67
C VAL A 63 -0.88 8.07 -15.47
N LYS A 64 -1.20 9.34 -15.24
CA LYS A 64 -0.59 10.17 -14.18
C LYS A 64 -1.49 10.40 -12.97
N ASN A 65 -2.79 10.53 -13.17
CA ASN A 65 -3.71 10.94 -12.10
C ASN A 65 -4.64 9.78 -11.74
N ALA A 66 -4.93 9.62 -10.44
CA ALA A 66 -5.83 8.58 -9.97
C ALA A 66 -6.68 9.05 -8.79
N VAL A 67 -7.88 8.46 -8.67
CA VAL A 67 -8.68 8.44 -7.45
C VAL A 67 -8.62 7.02 -6.92
N ILE A 68 -8.37 6.86 -5.62
CA ILE A 68 -8.22 5.54 -4.97
C ILE A 68 -9.31 5.39 -3.92
N THR A 69 -9.98 4.23 -3.91
CA THR A 69 -11.02 3.90 -2.93
C THR A 69 -10.41 3.26 -1.69
N VAL A 70 -11.02 3.48 -0.52
CA VAL A 70 -10.69 2.80 0.75
C VAL A 70 -11.96 2.44 1.51
N PRO A 71 -11.92 1.44 2.41
CA PRO A 71 -13.05 1.14 3.29
C PRO A 71 -13.46 2.35 4.13
N ALA A 72 -14.76 2.54 4.35
CA ALA A 72 -15.27 3.72 5.07
C ALA A 72 -14.75 3.83 6.51
N TYR A 73 -14.41 2.70 7.14
CA TYR A 73 -13.87 2.61 8.49
C TYR A 73 -12.36 2.87 8.60
N PHE A 74 -11.67 3.14 7.49
CA PHE A 74 -10.24 3.47 7.54
C PHE A 74 -9.99 4.76 8.33
N THR A 75 -9.01 4.69 9.23
CA THR A 75 -8.50 5.85 9.96
C THR A 75 -7.71 6.79 9.05
N ASP A 76 -7.46 8.02 9.50
CA ASP A 76 -6.67 9.00 8.75
C ASP A 76 -5.25 8.51 8.43
N SER A 77 -4.64 7.76 9.36
CA SER A 77 -3.32 7.14 9.14
C SER A 77 -3.37 6.09 8.02
N GLN A 78 -4.40 5.24 7.98
CA GLN A 78 -4.56 4.23 6.92
C GLN A 78 -4.88 4.88 5.56
N ARG A 79 -5.66 5.96 5.55
CA ARG A 79 -5.91 6.78 4.35
C ARG A 79 -4.62 7.40 3.82
N SER A 80 -3.81 7.94 4.72
CA SER A 80 -2.51 8.54 4.38
C SER A 80 -1.56 7.50 3.81
N ALA A 81 -1.42 6.33 4.45
CA ALA A 81 -0.61 5.23 3.93
C ALA A 81 -1.06 4.74 2.55
N THR A 82 -2.38 4.72 2.28
CA THR A 82 -2.92 4.36 0.95
C THR A 82 -2.59 5.43 -0.10
N LYS A 83 -2.65 6.71 0.29
CA LYS A 83 -2.23 7.81 -0.59
C LYS A 83 -0.73 7.72 -0.89
N ASP A 84 0.09 7.44 0.12
CA ASP A 84 1.54 7.27 -0.03
C ASP A 84 1.87 6.10 -0.96
N ALA A 85 1.14 4.98 -0.86
CA ALA A 85 1.26 3.88 -1.81
C ALA A 85 1.01 4.32 -3.27
N GLY A 86 0.02 5.20 -3.49
CA GLY A 86 -0.25 5.80 -4.79
C GLY A 86 0.90 6.70 -5.28
N VAL A 87 1.46 7.51 -4.39
CA VAL A 87 2.61 8.37 -4.72
C VAL A 87 3.85 7.53 -5.08
N ILE A 88 4.15 6.49 -4.29
CA ILE A 88 5.25 5.54 -4.58
C ILE A 88 5.02 4.81 -5.90
N ALA A 89 3.75 4.56 -6.26
CA ALA A 89 3.39 3.99 -7.56
C ALA A 89 3.53 4.96 -8.75
N GLY A 90 3.92 6.20 -8.51
CA GLY A 90 4.04 7.23 -9.55
C GLY A 90 2.69 7.75 -10.04
N LEU A 91 1.69 7.78 -9.15
CA LEU A 91 0.37 8.35 -9.39
C LEU A 91 0.21 9.64 -8.56
N ASN A 92 -0.31 10.68 -9.20
CA ASN A 92 -0.87 11.83 -8.52
C ASN A 92 -2.27 11.47 -8.00
N VAL A 93 -2.36 11.23 -6.70
CA VAL A 93 -3.61 10.84 -6.03
C VAL A 93 -4.47 12.09 -5.81
N LEU A 94 -5.45 12.28 -6.69
CA LEU A 94 -6.37 13.42 -6.65
C LEU A 94 -7.29 13.38 -5.44
N ARG A 95 -7.76 12.19 -5.06
CA ARG A 95 -8.64 11.98 -3.93
C ARG A 95 -8.57 10.53 -3.43
N ILE A 96 -8.69 10.39 -2.12
CA ILE A 96 -9.08 9.12 -1.48
C ILE A 96 -10.57 9.19 -1.18
N ILE A 97 -11.35 8.26 -1.71
CA ILE A 97 -12.81 8.21 -1.51
C ILE A 97 -13.21 6.92 -0.80
N ASN A 98 -14.37 6.94 -0.15
CA ASN A 98 -14.91 5.74 0.49
C ASN A 98 -15.45 4.80 -0.58
N GLU A 99 -15.17 3.50 -0.46
CA GLU A 99 -15.75 2.45 -1.32
C GLU A 99 -17.28 2.54 -1.48
N PRO A 100 -18.12 2.71 -0.43
CA PRO A 100 -19.56 2.84 -0.60
C PRO A 100 -20.02 4.13 -1.29
N THR A 101 -19.12 5.10 -1.49
CA THR A 101 -19.41 6.38 -2.16
C THR A 101 -18.98 6.38 -3.63
N ALA A 102 -18.06 5.49 -4.01
CA ALA A 102 -17.53 5.38 -5.36
C ALA A 102 -18.55 4.73 -6.31
#